data_AF-A0A0K8RS15-F1
#
_entry.id   AF-A0A0K8RS15-F1
#
_cell.length_a   1.000
_cell.length_b   1.000
_cell.length_c   1.000
_cell.angle_alpha   90.00
_cell.angle_beta   90.00
_cell.angle_gamma   90.00
#
_symmetry.space_group_name_H-M   'P 1'
#
loop_
_entity.id
_entity.type
_entity.pdbx_description
1 polymer ?
#
loop_
_entity_poly.entity_id
_entity_poly.type
_entity_poly.pdbx_seq_one_letter_code
_entity_poly.pdbx_strand_id
1 'polypeptide(L)'
;MKPDSQEATRMIRHVTSFQLTMVVVILAICPWDSHFKMASAVETPQRKIVCYFTSWAFYRVEEGKFLPENVDPSLCTHINYAFAFLDSTSLKIVASDPWADLDNQFYKKVNDLKLLNPKLKVLLSLGGWTESGSDKYSRLCASASARKAFV
;
A
#
# COMPACT_ATOMS: atom_id res chain seq x y z
N MET A 1 -18.72 54.68 -21.84
CA MET A 1 -19.37 54.96 -20.54
C MET A 1 -18.71 54.05 -19.51
N LYS A 2 -17.72 54.56 -18.76
CA LYS A 2 -16.96 53.79 -17.75
C LYS A 2 -17.66 53.98 -16.39
N PRO A 3 -17.86 52.93 -15.58
CA PRO A 3 -18.48 53.06 -14.28
C PRO A 3 -17.54 53.80 -13.31
N ASP A 4 -18.14 54.63 -12.46
CA ASP A 4 -17.47 55.54 -11.54
C ASP A 4 -16.78 54.76 -10.39
N SER A 5 -15.47 54.97 -10.23
CA SER A 5 -14.61 54.23 -9.28
C SER A 5 -14.91 54.56 -7.81
N GLN A 6 -15.65 55.65 -7.56
CA GLN A 6 -16.00 56.08 -6.21
C GLN A 6 -17.16 55.28 -5.60
N GLU A 7 -18.14 54.83 -6.39
CA GLU A 7 -19.24 54.00 -5.88
C GLU A 7 -18.79 52.58 -5.52
N ALA A 8 -17.91 51.99 -6.32
CA ALA A 8 -17.34 50.67 -6.06
C ALA A 8 -16.57 50.63 -4.72
N THR A 9 -15.80 51.69 -4.42
CA THR A 9 -15.03 51.79 -3.18
C THR A 9 -15.93 51.96 -1.95
N ARG A 10 -17.07 52.64 -2.09
CA ARG A 10 -18.05 52.86 -1.01
C ARG A 10 -18.86 51.60 -0.70
N MET A 11 -19.20 50.80 -1.72
CA MET A 11 -19.81 49.49 -1.56
C MET A 11 -18.86 48.47 -0.94
N ILE A 12 -17.59 48.41 -1.37
CA ILE A 12 -16.60 47.49 -0.81
C ILE A 12 -16.40 47.77 0.69
N ARG A 13 -16.31 49.04 1.10
CA ARG A 13 -16.18 49.41 2.53
C ARG A 13 -17.41 49.05 3.38
N HIS A 14 -18.62 49.12 2.83
CA HIS A 14 -19.84 48.69 3.54
C HIS A 14 -19.93 47.17 3.60
N VAL A 15 -19.62 46.47 2.51
CA VAL A 15 -19.64 45.00 2.46
C VAL A 15 -18.57 44.39 3.37
N THR A 16 -17.35 44.95 3.41
CA THR A 16 -16.30 44.47 4.32
C THR A 16 -16.61 44.76 5.77
N SER A 17 -17.21 45.92 6.08
CA SER A 17 -17.64 46.25 7.46
C SER A 17 -18.81 45.39 7.93
N PHE A 18 -19.75 45.04 7.05
CA PHE A 18 -20.91 44.19 7.37
C PHE A 18 -20.51 42.71 7.48
N GLN A 19 -19.54 42.26 6.69
CA GLN A 19 -18.94 40.92 6.78
C GLN A 19 -18.12 40.75 8.06
N LEU A 20 -17.32 41.76 8.46
CA LEU A 20 -16.54 41.71 9.69
C LEU A 20 -17.43 41.68 10.94
N THR A 21 -18.51 42.47 10.97
CA THR A 21 -19.44 42.50 12.10
C THR A 21 -20.23 41.19 12.21
N MET A 22 -20.62 40.55 11.09
CA MET A 22 -21.26 39.23 11.13
C MET A 22 -20.34 38.14 11.70
N VAL A 23 -19.04 38.14 11.35
CA VAL A 23 -18.08 37.13 11.84
C VAL A 23 -17.79 37.29 13.34
N VAL A 24 -17.68 38.53 13.83
CA VAL A 24 -17.47 38.80 15.26
C VAL A 24 -18.70 38.43 16.10
N VAL A 25 -19.91 38.63 15.55
CA VAL A 25 -21.14 38.21 16.22
C VAL A 25 -21.23 36.69 16.27
N ILE A 26 -20.93 35.95 15.18
CA ILE A 26 -20.94 34.47 15.17
C ILE A 26 -19.97 33.86 16.20
N LEU A 27 -18.80 34.48 16.42
CA LEU A 27 -17.83 34.03 17.43
C LEU A 27 -18.24 34.37 18.89
N ALA A 28 -19.18 35.29 19.09
CA ALA A 28 -19.66 35.70 20.42
C ALA A 28 -20.92 34.97 20.90
N ILE A 29 -21.72 34.39 19.99
CA ILE A 29 -22.96 33.63 20.33
C ILE A 29 -22.80 32.11 20.27
N CYS A 30 -21.73 31.58 19.68
CA CYS A 30 -21.35 30.20 19.90
C CYS A 30 -20.33 30.18 21.03
N PRO A 31 -20.72 29.80 22.28
CA PRO A 31 -19.73 29.22 23.17
C PRO A 31 -19.01 28.14 22.37
N TRP A 32 -17.70 28.08 22.56
CA TRP A 32 -16.82 27.12 21.95
C TRP A 32 -17.22 25.71 22.42
N ASP A 33 -18.30 25.17 21.84
CA ASP A 33 -18.67 23.78 22.03
C ASP A 33 -17.58 22.97 21.36
N SER A 34 -16.72 22.41 22.21
CA SER A 34 -15.66 21.44 21.93
C SER A 34 -16.22 20.10 21.38
N HIS A 35 -17.39 20.14 20.75
CA HIS A 35 -18.15 18.98 20.29
C HIS A 35 -18.56 19.07 18.82
N PHE A 36 -17.86 19.84 17.98
CA PHE A 36 -17.88 19.55 16.53
C PHE A 36 -17.13 18.23 16.28
N LYS A 37 -17.81 17.11 16.48
CA LYS A 37 -17.35 15.81 15.98
C LYS A 37 -17.34 15.90 14.46
N MET A 38 -16.15 16.00 13.88
CA MET A 38 -15.97 15.70 12.46
C MET A 38 -16.62 14.35 12.19
N ALA A 39 -17.58 14.31 11.27
CA ALA A 39 -18.07 13.06 10.73
C ALA A 39 -16.87 12.32 10.15
N SER A 40 -16.57 11.13 10.69
CA SER A 40 -15.60 10.22 10.08
C SER A 40 -16.04 9.99 8.64
N ALA A 41 -15.20 10.32 7.68
CA ALA A 41 -15.41 9.86 6.31
C ALA A 41 -15.54 8.33 6.37
N VAL A 42 -16.63 7.79 5.82
CA VAL A 42 -16.78 6.36 5.62
C VAL A 42 -15.74 5.97 4.57
N GLU A 43 -14.65 5.32 5.00
CA GLU A 43 -13.76 4.64 4.06
C GLU A 43 -14.58 3.58 3.35
N THR A 44 -14.93 3.83 2.09
CA THR A 44 -15.44 2.78 1.22
C THR A 44 -14.34 1.71 1.09
N PRO A 45 -14.68 0.42 1.21
CA PRO A 45 -13.68 -0.64 1.11
C PRO A 45 -12.93 -0.52 -0.22
N GLN A 46 -11.66 -0.12 -0.15
CA GLN A 46 -10.81 0.01 -1.32
C GLN A 46 -10.65 -1.39 -1.94
N ARG A 47 -11.01 -1.54 -3.22
CA ARG A 47 -10.85 -2.82 -3.92
C ARG A 47 -9.38 -3.21 -3.91
N LYS A 48 -9.11 -4.47 -3.57
CA LYS A 48 -7.74 -5.00 -3.55
C LYS A 48 -7.44 -5.66 -4.91
N ILE A 49 -6.32 -5.27 -5.51
CA ILE A 49 -5.75 -5.93 -6.69
C ILE A 49 -4.47 -6.61 -6.21
N VAL A 50 -4.48 -7.94 -6.22
CA VAL A 50 -3.38 -8.77 -5.69
C VAL A 50 -2.66 -9.40 -6.86
N CYS A 51 -1.40 -9.00 -7.07
CA CYS A 51 -0.57 -9.45 -8.18
C CYS A 51 0.46 -10.46 -7.67
N TYR A 52 0.64 -11.57 -8.38
CA TYR A 52 1.72 -12.50 -8.11
C TYR A 52 2.94 -12.14 -8.95
N PHE A 53 4.07 -11.91 -8.30
CA PHE A 53 5.36 -11.75 -8.96
C PHE A 53 6.11 -13.07 -8.87
N THR A 54 6.47 -13.66 -10.00
CA THR A 54 7.08 -14.99 -10.07
C THR A 54 8.55 -14.88 -10.44
N SER A 55 9.46 -15.29 -9.53
CA SER A 55 10.92 -15.13 -9.73
C SER A 55 11.44 -15.84 -10.99
N TRP A 56 10.88 -17.00 -11.33
CA TRP A 56 11.31 -17.79 -12.50
C TRP A 56 11.02 -17.14 -13.86
N ALA A 57 10.24 -16.05 -13.91
CA ALA A 57 10.11 -15.24 -15.13
C ALA A 57 11.45 -14.58 -15.54
N PHE A 58 12.41 -14.51 -14.63
CA PHE A 58 13.79 -14.10 -14.89
C PHE A 58 14.48 -14.91 -16.00
N TYR A 59 14.17 -16.21 -16.10
CA TYR A 59 14.80 -17.14 -17.03
C TYR A 59 14.10 -17.26 -18.39
N ARG A 60 12.98 -16.55 -18.58
CA ARG A 60 12.33 -16.49 -19.88
C ARG A 60 13.19 -15.69 -20.87
N VAL A 61 13.02 -15.97 -22.14
CA VAL A 61 13.75 -15.34 -23.25
C VAL A 61 12.90 -14.29 -23.95
N GLU A 62 13.55 -13.37 -24.65
CA GLU A 62 12.92 -12.32 -25.46
C GLU A 62 11.86 -11.54 -24.67
N GLU A 63 10.71 -11.26 -25.28
CA GLU A 63 9.57 -10.54 -24.69
C GLU A 63 8.96 -11.25 -23.48
N GLY A 64 9.29 -12.53 -23.25
CA GLY A 64 8.83 -13.28 -22.08
C GLY A 64 9.60 -12.96 -20.80
N LYS A 65 10.79 -12.36 -20.90
CA LYS A 65 11.65 -12.03 -19.75
C LYS A 65 11.01 -10.92 -18.92
N PHE A 66 10.86 -11.18 -17.62
CA PHE A 66 10.24 -10.23 -16.71
C PHE A 66 11.04 -10.10 -15.41
N LEU A 67 11.45 -8.88 -15.09
CA LEU A 67 12.29 -8.53 -13.96
C LEU A 67 11.49 -7.63 -12.98
N PRO A 68 11.94 -7.46 -11.72
CA PRO A 68 11.32 -6.53 -10.77
C PRO A 68 11.16 -5.10 -11.32
N GLU A 69 12.11 -4.66 -12.14
CA GLU A 69 12.11 -3.34 -12.78
C GLU A 69 11.00 -3.16 -13.82
N ASN A 70 10.39 -4.25 -14.30
CA ASN A 70 9.27 -4.20 -15.23
C ASN A 70 7.90 -4.08 -14.53
N VAL A 71 7.85 -4.14 -13.20
CA VAL A 71 6.60 -4.03 -12.45
C VAL A 71 6.20 -2.56 -12.33
N ASP A 72 5.02 -2.20 -12.83
CA ASP A 72 4.38 -0.93 -12.51
C ASP A 72 3.68 -1.04 -11.13
N PRO A 73 4.19 -0.33 -10.09
CA PRO A 73 3.66 -0.43 -8.74
C PRO A 73 2.30 0.26 -8.54
N SER A 74 1.78 0.96 -9.54
CA SER A 74 0.46 1.62 -9.49
C SER A 74 -0.70 0.68 -9.85
N LEU A 75 -0.42 -0.43 -10.54
CA LEU A 75 -1.45 -1.37 -11.01
C LEU A 75 -2.01 -2.27 -9.91
N CYS A 76 -1.20 -2.55 -8.88
CA CYS A 76 -1.52 -3.51 -7.83
C CYS A 76 -1.62 -2.80 -6.47
N THR A 77 -2.52 -3.26 -5.60
CA THR A 77 -2.52 -2.83 -4.20
C THR A 77 -1.66 -3.74 -3.33
N HIS A 78 -1.52 -5.00 -3.72
CA HIS A 78 -0.67 -5.99 -3.06
C HIS A 78 0.15 -6.77 -4.10
N ILE A 79 1.41 -7.04 -3.79
CA ILE A 79 2.25 -7.99 -4.52
C ILE A 79 2.57 -9.17 -3.60
N ASN A 80 2.28 -10.37 -4.10
CA ASN A 80 2.70 -11.63 -3.51
C ASN A 80 3.92 -12.13 -4.29
N TYR A 81 5.10 -12.05 -3.68
CA TYR A 81 6.31 -12.64 -4.24
C TYR A 81 6.21 -14.17 -4.16
N ALA A 82 6.28 -14.83 -5.31
CA ALA A 82 6.19 -16.27 -5.49
C ALA A 82 7.57 -16.82 -5.92
N PHE A 83 8.19 -17.72 -5.15
CA PHE A 83 7.82 -18.22 -3.83
C PHE A 83 9.05 -18.32 -2.92
N ALA A 84 8.85 -18.48 -1.62
CA ALA A 84 9.83 -19.13 -0.74
C ALA A 84 9.39 -20.56 -0.44
N PHE A 85 10.31 -21.41 -0.03
CA PHE A 85 10.10 -22.85 0.21
C PHE A 85 10.33 -23.21 1.68
N LEU A 86 10.01 -24.46 2.04
CA LEU A 86 10.35 -25.05 3.32
C LEU A 86 11.54 -26.02 3.17
N ASP A 87 12.53 -25.85 4.02
CA ASP A 87 13.55 -26.87 4.23
C ASP A 87 12.91 -28.15 4.77
N SER A 88 13.28 -29.31 4.22
CA SER A 88 12.63 -30.59 4.52
C SER A 88 12.89 -31.09 5.94
N THR A 89 14.01 -30.68 6.54
CA THR A 89 14.45 -31.19 7.83
C THR A 89 14.04 -30.23 8.95
N SER A 90 14.44 -28.97 8.83
CA SER A 90 14.21 -27.93 9.83
C SER A 90 12.81 -27.31 9.76
N LEU A 91 12.10 -27.47 8.65
CA LEU A 91 10.79 -26.85 8.39
C LEU A 91 10.81 -25.31 8.50
N LYS A 92 11.98 -24.72 8.21
CA LYS A 92 12.17 -23.27 8.15
C LYS A 92 12.06 -22.76 6.71
N ILE A 93 11.74 -21.48 6.58
CA ILE A 93 11.67 -20.79 5.28
C ILE A 93 13.08 -20.74 4.67
N VAL A 94 13.17 -21.09 3.40
CA VAL A 94 14.36 -20.95 2.56
C VAL A 94 13.99 -20.27 1.23
N ALA A 95 14.96 -19.59 0.61
CA ALA A 95 14.76 -19.04 -0.74
C ALA A 95 14.49 -20.18 -1.73
N SER A 96 13.53 -19.98 -2.65
CA SER A 96 13.25 -20.99 -3.67
C SER A 96 14.34 -21.02 -4.75
N ASP A 97 14.89 -19.85 -5.06
CA ASP A 97 16.00 -19.67 -6.00
C ASP A 97 16.99 -18.66 -5.41
N PRO A 98 18.02 -19.10 -4.68
CA PRO A 98 19.01 -18.21 -4.09
C PRO A 98 19.69 -17.27 -5.11
N TRP A 99 19.85 -17.70 -6.35
CA TRP A 99 20.50 -16.89 -7.39
C TRP A 99 19.63 -15.70 -7.79
N ALA A 100 18.34 -15.93 -8.04
CA ALA A 100 17.42 -14.83 -8.35
C ALA A 100 17.08 -13.99 -7.10
N ASP A 101 16.72 -14.68 -6.01
CA ASP A 101 16.13 -14.09 -4.82
C ASP A 101 17.15 -13.30 -3.99
N LEU A 102 18.37 -13.83 -3.82
CA LEU A 102 19.42 -13.28 -2.95
C LEU A 102 20.53 -12.61 -3.76
N ASP A 103 21.15 -13.31 -4.71
CA ASP A 103 22.32 -12.78 -5.43
C ASP A 103 21.93 -11.65 -6.40
N ASN A 104 20.80 -11.81 -7.10
CA ASN A 104 20.20 -10.74 -7.93
C ASN A 104 19.23 -9.85 -7.14
N GLN A 105 19.09 -10.10 -5.83
CA GLN A 105 18.37 -9.27 -4.86
C GLN A 105 16.89 -9.05 -5.19
N PHE A 106 16.20 -10.00 -5.81
CA PHE A 106 14.80 -9.81 -6.22
C PHE A 106 13.88 -9.51 -5.04
N TYR A 107 14.08 -10.12 -3.87
CA TYR A 107 13.29 -9.79 -2.67
C TYR A 107 13.37 -8.30 -2.33
N LYS A 108 14.61 -7.75 -2.35
CA LYS A 108 14.85 -6.35 -2.06
C LYS A 108 14.22 -5.46 -3.14
N LYS A 109 14.47 -5.76 -4.42
CA LYS A 109 13.99 -4.94 -5.55
C LYS A 109 12.46 -4.87 -5.60
N VAL A 110 11.76 -5.98 -5.41
CA VAL A 110 10.29 -5.99 -5.36
C VAL A 110 9.77 -5.25 -4.12
N ASN A 111 10.43 -5.39 -2.97
CA ASN A 111 10.07 -4.64 -1.77
C ASN A 111 10.28 -3.12 -1.93
N ASP A 112 11.32 -2.71 -2.66
CA ASP A 112 11.65 -1.30 -2.91
C ASP A 112 10.67 -0.61 -3.86
N LEU A 113 9.79 -1.34 -4.55
CA LEU A 113 8.66 -0.75 -5.30
C LEU A 113 7.74 0.11 -4.39
N LYS A 114 7.77 -0.12 -3.08
CA LYS A 114 7.09 0.74 -2.09
C LYS A 114 7.65 2.16 -2.02
N LEU A 115 8.89 2.38 -2.48
CA LEU A 115 9.46 3.73 -2.60
C LEU A 115 8.75 4.54 -3.68
N LEU A 116 8.26 3.88 -4.73
CA LEU A 116 7.48 4.48 -5.81
C LEU A 116 5.99 4.58 -5.46
N ASN A 117 5.45 3.56 -4.77
CA ASN A 117 4.08 3.57 -4.26
C ASN A 117 4.04 3.19 -2.77
N PRO A 118 4.05 4.18 -1.83
CA PRO A 118 4.03 3.90 -0.39
C PRO A 118 2.80 3.17 0.13
N LYS A 119 1.70 3.13 -0.64
CA LYS A 119 0.47 2.40 -0.29
C LYS A 119 0.56 0.91 -0.64
N LEU A 120 1.49 0.53 -1.52
CA LEU A 120 1.70 -0.86 -1.96
C LEU A 120 2.08 -1.75 -0.78
N LYS A 121 1.50 -2.95 -0.74
CA LYS A 121 1.89 -4.00 0.21
C LYS A 121 2.64 -5.10 -0.54
N VAL A 122 3.78 -5.52 -0.01
CA VAL A 122 4.56 -6.62 -0.56
C VAL A 122 4.60 -7.72 0.48
N LEU A 123 4.21 -8.93 0.09
CA LEU A 123 4.18 -10.13 0.92
C LEU A 123 4.99 -11.24 0.23
N LEU A 124 5.51 -12.17 1.03
CA LEU A 124 6.19 -13.37 0.54
C LEU A 124 5.22 -14.54 0.61
N SER A 125 5.02 -15.23 -0.52
CA SER A 125 4.23 -16.45 -0.58
C SER A 125 5.12 -17.66 -0.33
N LEU A 126 4.71 -18.55 0.57
CA LEU A 126 5.37 -19.81 0.85
C LEU A 126 4.69 -20.95 0.08
N GLY A 127 5.45 -21.81 -0.58
CA GLY A 127 4.95 -23.02 -1.24
C GLY A 127 4.85 -22.90 -2.75
N GLY A 128 3.65 -23.17 -3.29
CA GLY A 128 3.41 -23.33 -4.72
C GLY A 128 3.36 -24.81 -5.13
N TRP A 129 2.83 -25.07 -6.32
CA TRP A 129 2.53 -26.43 -6.80
C TRP A 129 3.70 -27.41 -6.66
N THR A 130 4.89 -27.01 -7.13
CA THR A 130 6.08 -27.86 -7.14
C THR A 130 6.61 -28.18 -5.73
N GLU A 131 6.44 -27.26 -4.79
CA GLU A 131 6.99 -27.35 -3.44
C GLU A 131 6.04 -28.06 -2.46
N SER A 132 4.73 -27.96 -2.69
CA SER A 132 3.70 -28.52 -1.81
C SER A 132 3.40 -30.01 -2.04
N GLY A 133 4.15 -30.70 -2.90
CA GLY A 133 3.94 -32.11 -3.21
C GLY A 133 4.36 -33.11 -2.13
N SER A 134 5.13 -32.69 -1.11
CA SER A 134 5.60 -33.56 -0.04
C SER A 134 4.88 -33.33 1.30
N ASP A 135 5.22 -34.11 2.32
CA ASP A 135 4.60 -34.05 3.65
C ASP A 135 5.10 -32.87 4.52
N LYS A 136 6.01 -32.01 4.01
CA LYS A 136 6.62 -30.88 4.75
C LYS A 136 5.57 -29.98 5.43
N TYR A 137 4.56 -29.56 4.67
CA TYR A 137 3.49 -28.70 5.19
C TYR A 137 2.60 -29.42 6.20
N SER A 138 2.30 -30.70 5.96
CA SER A 138 1.54 -31.52 6.89
C SER A 138 2.28 -31.69 8.22
N ARG A 139 3.58 -32.01 8.18
CA ARG A 139 4.45 -32.10 9.37
C ARG A 139 4.56 -30.78 10.13
N LEU A 140 4.75 -29.68 9.41
CA LEU A 140 4.77 -28.35 10.00
C LEU A 140 3.45 -28.05 10.72
N CYS A 141 2.31 -28.29 10.06
CA CYS A 141 0.99 -28.03 10.60
C CYS A 141 0.58 -29.00 11.73
N ALA A 142 1.06 -30.25 11.74
CA ALA A 142 0.70 -31.25 12.73
C ALA A 142 1.37 -31.02 14.10
N SER A 143 2.52 -30.33 14.14
CA SER A 143 3.29 -30.14 15.37
C SER A 143 3.22 -28.71 15.90
N ALA A 144 2.76 -28.53 17.13
CA ALA A 144 2.75 -27.22 17.79
C ALA A 144 4.16 -26.64 17.96
N SER A 145 5.16 -27.48 18.25
CA SER A 145 6.56 -27.04 18.34
C SER A 145 7.11 -26.64 16.98
N ALA A 146 6.78 -27.36 15.90
CA ALA A 146 7.20 -27.00 14.55
C ALA A 146 6.56 -25.67 14.10
N ARG A 147 5.25 -25.49 14.31
CA ARG A 147 4.58 -24.20 14.02
C ARG A 147 5.22 -23.06 14.80
N LYS A 148 5.55 -23.27 16.08
CA LYS A 148 6.23 -22.27 16.91
C LYS A 148 7.65 -21.96 16.46
N ALA A 149 8.37 -22.94 15.89
CA ALA A 149 9.72 -22.72 15.37
C ALA A 149 9.72 -22.01 13.99
N PHE A 150 8.61 -22.11 13.27
CA PHE A 150 8.42 -21.48 11.96
C PHE A 150 7.99 -20.00 12.07
N VAL A 151 7.10 -19.67 13.01
CA VAL A 151 6.61 -18.30 13.29
C VAL A 151 7.64 -17.49 14.05
#